data_AF-G3G7X0-F1
#
_entry.id   AF-G3G7X0-F1
#
_cell.length_a   1.000
_cell.length_b   1.000
_cell.length_c   1.000
_cell.angle_alpha   90.00
_cell.angle_beta   90.00
_cell.angle_gamma   90.00
#
_symmetry.space_group_name_H-M   'P 1'
#
loop_
_entity.id
_entity.type
_entity.pdbx_description
1 polymer ?
#
loop_
_entity_poly.entity_id
_entity_poly.type
_entity_poly.pdbx_seq_one_letter_code
_entity_poly.pdbx_strand_id
1 'polypeptide(L)'
;FFAGYPITPATEIANRLALKLPEVGGVFLQMEDEISSIAAVIGASWTGKKAMTVTSGPGISLMLENIGFAVGVETPCVIVNVQRGAPTTGIPTGCK
;
A
#
# COMPACT_ATOMS: atom_id res chain seq x y z
N PHE A 1 7.44 -8.55 -1.14
CA PHE A 1 7.59 -7.36 -1.99
C PHE A 1 6.69 -6.28 -1.43
N PHE A 2 7.21 -5.07 -1.26
CA PHE A 2 6.44 -3.93 -0.80
C PHE A 2 6.55 -2.80 -1.81
N ALA A 3 5.41 -2.28 -2.24
CA ALA A 3 5.34 -1.04 -2.98
C ALA A 3 4.29 -0.12 -2.33
N GLY A 4 4.65 1.13 -2.09
CA GLY A 4 3.77 2.07 -1.40
C GLY A 4 4.20 3.51 -1.55
N TYR A 5 3.22 4.40 -1.40
CA TYR A 5 3.40 5.84 -1.35
C TYR A 5 3.36 6.31 0.12
N PRO A 6 4.27 7.18 0.57
CA PRO A 6 4.29 7.65 1.95
C PRO A 6 3.10 8.57 2.25
N ILE A 7 2.13 8.08 3.02
CA ILE A 7 0.99 8.84 3.53
C ILE A 7 0.90 8.73 5.06
N THR A 8 0.67 9.83 5.77
CA THR A 8 0.43 9.81 7.23
C THR A 8 -0.96 9.22 7.51
N PRO A 9 -1.15 8.27 8.44
CA PRO A 9 -0.25 7.67 9.43
C PRO A 9 0.45 6.35 9.00
N ALA A 10 0.35 5.94 7.75
CA ALA A 10 0.99 4.72 7.22
C ALA A 10 2.53 4.78 7.12
N THR A 11 3.13 5.97 7.27
CA THR A 11 4.58 6.19 7.15
C THR A 11 5.41 5.39 8.15
N GLU A 12 4.90 5.13 9.36
CA GLU A 12 5.61 4.31 10.36
C GLU A 12 5.83 2.88 9.86
N ILE A 13 4.79 2.29 9.26
CA ILE A 13 4.83 0.93 8.72
C ILE A 13 5.79 0.88 7.53
N ALA A 14 5.74 1.88 6.64
CA ALA A 14 6.66 1.98 5.51
C ALA A 14 8.13 2.09 5.97
N ASN A 15 8.43 2.91 6.98
CA ASN A 15 9.78 3.03 7.55
C ASN A 15 10.27 1.73 8.19
N ARG A 16 9.39 1.06 8.95
CA ARG A 16 9.69 -0.24 9.57
C ARG A 16 9.98 -1.31 8.52
N LEU A 17 9.21 -1.31 7.43
CA LEU A 17 9.38 -2.23 6.31
C LEU A 17 10.61 -1.91 5.48
N ALA A 18 10.97 -0.65 5.28
CA ALA A 18 12.21 -0.25 4.60
C ALA A 18 13.47 -0.80 5.30
N LEU A 19 13.46 -0.90 6.63
CA LEU A 19 14.55 -1.48 7.40
C LEU A 19 14.52 -3.02 7.41
N LYS A 20 13.34 -3.63 7.58
CA LYS A 20 13.21 -5.09 7.76
C LYS A 20 13.13 -5.90 6.48
N LEU A 21 12.61 -5.34 5.38
CA LEU A 21 12.49 -6.07 4.10
C LEU A 21 13.85 -6.48 3.53
N PRO A 22 14.88 -5.61 3.51
CA PRO A 22 16.20 -5.99 3.04
C PRO A 22 16.81 -7.16 3.83
N GLU A 23 16.57 -7.23 5.15
CA GLU A 23 17.08 -8.32 6.01
C GLU A 23 16.54 -9.69 5.61
N VAL A 24 15.33 -9.76 5.05
CA VAL A 24 14.69 -11.00 4.59
C VAL A 24 14.83 -11.22 3.07
N GLY A 25 15.69 -10.44 2.40
CA GLY A 25 15.85 -10.47 0.94
C GLY A 25 14.61 -9.98 0.17
N GLY A 26 13.74 -9.20 0.84
CA GLY A 26 12.59 -8.54 0.24
C GLY A 26 12.96 -7.21 -0.40
N VAL A 27 12.19 -6.81 -1.41
CA VAL A 27 12.33 -5.51 -2.06
C VAL A 27 11.32 -4.54 -1.47
N PHE A 28 11.81 -3.35 -1.09
CA PHE A 28 11.03 -2.17 -0.73
C PHE A 28 11.14 -1.16 -1.87
N LEU A 29 10.01 -0.76 -2.45
CA LEU A 29 9.95 0.20 -3.54
C LEU A 29 9.00 1.34 -3.15
N GLN A 30 9.50 2.56 -3.20
CA GLN A 30 8.67 3.75 -3.07
C GLN A 30 8.17 4.13 -4.46
N MET A 31 6.86 4.17 -4.63
CA MET A 31 6.24 4.58 -5.89
C MET A 31 5.86 6.06 -5.84
N GLU A 32 5.53 6.61 -7.00
CA GLU A 32 5.13 8.00 -7.22
C GLU A 32 3.75 8.32 -6.65
N ASP A 33 2.84 7.36 -6.68
CA ASP A 33 1.45 7.49 -6.24
C ASP A 33 0.88 6.14 -5.77
N GLU A 34 -0.32 6.18 -5.16
CA GLU A 34 -1.03 4.98 -4.73
C GLU A 34 -1.48 4.09 -5.90
N ILE A 35 -1.73 4.66 -7.08
CA ILE A 35 -2.17 3.91 -8.27
C ILE A 35 -1.03 3.00 -8.77
N SER A 36 0.18 3.54 -8.86
CA SER A 36 1.37 2.81 -9.29
C SER A 36 1.87 1.87 -8.21
N SER A 37 1.66 2.21 -6.93
CA SER A 37 1.88 1.31 -5.79
C SER A 37 1.10 -0.01 -5.95
N ILE A 38 -0.22 0.07 -6.19
CA ILE A 38 -1.04 -1.14 -6.31
C ILE A 38 -0.77 -1.89 -7.62
N ALA A 39 -0.48 -1.19 -8.73
CA ALA A 39 -0.08 -1.81 -9.98
C ALA A 39 1.21 -2.63 -9.85
N ALA A 40 2.22 -2.08 -9.16
CA ALA A 40 3.46 -2.79 -8.86
C ALA A 40 3.23 -4.00 -7.94
N VAL A 41 2.32 -3.90 -6.96
CA VAL A 41 1.95 -5.03 -6.10
C VAL A 41 1.28 -6.16 -6.89
N ILE A 42 0.37 -5.84 -7.80
CA ILE A 42 -0.29 -6.82 -8.68
C ILE A 42 0.74 -7.51 -9.57
N GLY A 43 1.62 -6.73 -10.22
CA GLY A 43 2.70 -7.28 -11.05
C GLY A 43 3.65 -8.16 -10.25
N ALA A 44 4.04 -7.74 -9.04
CA ALA A 44 4.89 -8.55 -8.16
C ALA A 44 4.19 -9.86 -7.73
N SER A 45 2.87 -9.84 -7.51
CA SER A 45 2.10 -11.04 -7.20
C SER A 45 2.14 -12.05 -8.34
N TRP A 46 2.09 -11.61 -9.60
CA TRP A 46 2.21 -12.50 -10.77
C TRP A 46 3.58 -13.16 -10.89
N THR A 47 4.65 -12.52 -10.39
CA THR A 47 5.97 -13.14 -10.31
C THR A 47 6.08 -14.22 -9.21
N GLY A 48 4.97 -14.54 -8.52
CA GLY A 48 4.93 -15.53 -7.44
C GLY A 48 5.45 -15.01 -6.10
N LYS A 49 5.67 -13.70 -5.95
CA LYS A 49 6.10 -13.09 -4.69
C LYS A 49 4.89 -12.64 -3.89
N LYS A 50 4.94 -12.85 -2.56
CA LYS A 50 3.96 -12.23 -1.65
C LYS A 50 4.15 -10.71 -1.68
N ALA A 51 3.12 -10.01 -2.15
CA ALA A 51 3.15 -8.57 -2.35
C ALA A 51 2.14 -7.87 -1.43
N MET A 52 2.55 -6.72 -0.88
CA MET A 52 1.70 -5.92 -0.01
C MET A 52 1.91 -4.42 -0.21
N THR A 53 0.86 -3.64 0.04
CA THR A 53 0.91 -2.17 0.11
C THR A 53 0.27 -1.69 1.41
N VAL A 54 0.67 -0.49 1.86
CA VAL A 54 0.09 0.17 3.03
C VAL A 54 -0.32 1.57 2.61
N THR A 55 -1.56 1.94 2.92
CA THR A 55 -2.13 3.25 2.59
C THR A 55 -3.13 3.69 3.67
N SER A 56 -3.79 4.82 3.46
CA SER A 56 -4.86 5.34 4.32
C SER A 56 -6.09 5.71 3.48
N GLY A 57 -7.15 6.21 4.13
CA GLY A 57 -8.45 6.51 3.51
C GLY A 57 -8.40 7.12 2.10
N PRO A 58 -7.68 8.24 1.86
CA PRO A 58 -7.61 8.84 0.52
C PRO A 58 -6.97 7.94 -0.53
N GLY A 59 -5.94 7.19 -0.14
CA GLY A 59 -5.22 6.30 -1.06
C GLY A 59 -6.01 5.04 -1.41
N ILE A 60 -6.85 4.52 -0.51
CA ILE A 60 -7.80 3.44 -0.84
C ILE A 60 -8.75 3.87 -1.96
N SER A 61 -9.25 5.11 -1.90
CA SER A 61 -10.14 5.63 -2.94
C SER A 61 -9.49 5.64 -4.33
N LEU A 62 -8.19 5.92 -4.41
CA LEU A 62 -7.43 5.90 -5.65
C LEU A 62 -7.10 4.47 -6.12
N MET A 63 -6.90 3.54 -5.19
CA MET A 63 -6.58 2.14 -5.51
C MET A 63 -7.79 1.32 -5.96
N LEU A 64 -9.03 1.80 -5.79
CA LEU A 64 -10.28 1.04 -6.02
C LEU A 64 -10.36 0.39 -7.40
N GLU A 65 -9.95 1.09 -8.46
CA GLU A 65 -9.96 0.56 -9.82
C GLU A 65 -9.06 -0.69 -9.95
N ASN A 66 -7.82 -0.56 -9.47
CA ASN A 66 -6.84 -1.65 -9.50
C ASN A 66 -7.17 -2.78 -8.53
N ILE A 67 -7.87 -2.50 -7.42
CA ILE A 67 -8.41 -3.54 -6.53
C ILE A 67 -9.48 -4.35 -7.27
N GLY A 68 -10.41 -3.69 -7.97
CA GLY A 68 -11.39 -4.36 -8.81
C GLY A 68 -10.74 -5.23 -9.88
N PHE A 69 -9.69 -4.71 -10.51
CA PHE A 69 -8.88 -5.49 -11.45
C PHE A 69 -8.24 -6.72 -10.78
N ALA A 70 -7.56 -6.55 -9.63
CA ALA A 70 -6.93 -7.64 -8.89
C ALA A 70 -7.91 -8.74 -8.49
N VAL A 71 -9.15 -8.38 -8.12
CA VAL A 71 -10.23 -9.34 -7.85
C VAL A 71 -10.62 -10.09 -9.13
N GLY A 72 -10.78 -9.38 -10.25
CA GLY A 72 -11.16 -9.99 -11.54
C GLY A 72 -10.10 -10.97 -12.09
N VAL A 73 -8.83 -10.74 -11.78
CA VAL A 73 -7.72 -11.64 -12.18
C VAL A 73 -7.25 -12.56 -11.03
N GLU A 74 -8.04 -12.69 -9.96
CA GLU A 74 -7.79 -13.55 -8.79
C GLU A 74 -6.35 -13.41 -8.22
N THR A 75 -5.83 -12.19 -8.24
CA THR A 75 -4.43 -11.93 -7.89
C THR A 75 -4.26 -11.73 -6.39
N PRO A 76 -3.43 -12.53 -5.70
CA PRO A 76 -3.28 -12.44 -4.25
C PRO A 76 -2.43 -11.24 -3.83
N CYS A 77 -3.08 -10.18 -3.35
CA CYS A 77 -2.41 -9.00 -2.77
C CYS A 77 -2.93 -8.67 -1.37
N VAL A 78 -2.05 -8.10 -0.53
CA VAL A 78 -2.45 -7.60 0.80
C VAL A 78 -2.42 -6.08 0.80
N ILE A 79 -3.54 -5.47 1.19
CA ILE A 79 -3.69 -4.01 1.27
C ILE A 79 -4.00 -3.64 2.71
N VAL A 80 -3.08 -2.92 3.34
CA VAL A 80 -3.24 -2.44 4.72
C VAL A 80 -3.82 -1.03 4.67
N ASN A 81 -5.05 -0.89 5.14
CA ASN A 81 -5.69 0.41 5.32
C ASN A 81 -5.50 0.89 6.76
N VAL A 82 -4.58 1.84 6.97
CA VAL A 82 -4.49 2.54 8.25
C VAL A 82 -5.55 3.64 8.25
N GLN A 83 -6.72 3.31 8.77
CA GLN A 83 -7.85 4.22 8.82
C GLN A 83 -7.52 5.44 9.69
N ARG A 84 -7.82 6.63 9.15
CA ARG A 84 -7.74 7.92 9.85
C ARG A 84 -9.11 8.62 9.73
N GLY A 85 -9.39 9.58 10.61
CA GLY A 85 -10.67 10.31 10.59
C GLY A 85 -10.94 10.93 9.21
N ALA A 86 -12.13 10.69 8.66
CA ALA A 86 -12.60 11.13 7.35
C ALA A 86 -13.88 12.01 7.53
N PRO A 87 -14.33 12.84 6.55
CA PRO A 87 -14.07 12.79 5.10
C PRO A 87 -12.85 13.61 4.62
N THR A 88 -12.38 13.32 3.39
CA THR A 88 -11.27 14.00 2.67
C THR A 88 -9.92 13.99 3.42
N THR A 89 -9.25 15.12 3.60
CA THR A 89 -8.00 15.25 4.35
C THR A 89 -8.16 14.83 5.81
N GLY A 90 -9.38 14.95 6.35
CA GLY A 90 -9.67 14.57 7.72
C GLY A 90 -8.83 15.34 8.74
N ILE A 91 -8.46 14.66 9.82
CA ILE A 91 -7.47 15.14 10.80
C ILE A 91 -6.23 14.23 10.70
N PRO A 92 -5.11 14.67 10.11
CA PRO A 92 -3.93 13.83 9.91
C PRO A 92 -3.29 13.30 11.21
N THR A 93 -3.56 13.97 12.34
CA THR A 93 -2.96 13.70 13.66
C THR A 93 -4.00 13.58 14.80
N GLY A 94 -5.30 13.60 14.50
CA GLY A 94 -6.35 13.70 15.52
C GLY A 94 -6.99 12.35 15.83
N CYS A 95 -6.56 11.74 16.95
CA CYS A 95 -7.42 10.87 17.73
C CYS A 95 -8.17 11.78 18.73
N LYS A 96 -9.45 12.00 18.49
CA LYS A 96 -10.43 12.38 19.51
C LYS A 96 -11.66 11.52 19.31
#